data_AF-A0A2V7GQ19-F1
#
_entry.id   AF-A0A2V7GQ19-F1
#
_cell.length_a   1.000
_cell.length_b   1.000
_cell.length_c   1.000
_cell.angle_alpha   90.00
_cell.angle_beta   90.00
_cell.angle_gamma   90.00
#
_symmetry.space_group_name_H-M   'P 1'
#
loop_
_entity.id
_entity.type
_entity.pdbx_description
1 polymer ?
#
loop_
_entity_poly.entity_id
_entity_poly.type
_entity_poly.pdbx_seq_one_letter_code
_entity_poly.pdbx_strand_id
1 'polypeptide(L)'
;MALYFIHSRRWRENHDAAIKAFIARAGTTLEVFLPDLENHELMFSLGRHFEDGPLIPALVADAYRYFARLARDFRKPADVWLFGRYPTYSFYKFDERAVIALYSNSTAKKELPAFEITTECFLGKFLAADTADLKKECRQRAPQDLEAVIGNAPPP
;
A
#
# COMPACT_ATOMS: atom_id res chain seq x y z
N MET A 1 3.13 -10.53 6.24
CA MET A 1 2.41 -10.02 5.04
C MET A 1 3.01 -8.68 4.66
N ALA A 2 3.31 -8.47 3.38
CA ALA A 2 3.79 -7.20 2.87
C ALA A 2 2.88 -6.73 1.74
N LEU A 3 2.40 -5.50 1.82
CA LEU A 3 1.42 -4.93 0.88
C LEU A 3 1.96 -3.63 0.31
N TYR A 4 1.87 -3.42 -1.00
CA TYR A 4 2.26 -2.18 -1.67
C TYR A 4 1.21 -1.79 -2.70
N PHE A 5 0.59 -0.65 -2.51
CA PHE A 5 -0.45 -0.15 -3.42
C PHE A 5 -0.73 1.33 -3.18
N ILE A 6 -1.51 1.95 -4.06
CA ILE A 6 -1.94 3.34 -3.89
C ILE A 6 -3.02 3.45 -2.79
N HIS A 7 -4.18 2.82 -2.98
CA HIS A 7 -5.26 2.84 -1.97
C HIS A 7 -6.02 1.52 -1.79
N SER A 8 -6.14 0.72 -2.87
CA SER A 8 -6.72 -0.63 -2.91
C SER A 8 -8.01 -0.82 -2.12
N ARG A 9 -8.91 0.17 -2.17
CA ARG A 9 -10.13 0.22 -1.35
C ARG A 9 -10.97 -1.06 -1.45
N ARG A 10 -11.42 -1.42 -2.66
CA ARG A 10 -12.26 -2.62 -2.87
C ARG A 10 -11.57 -3.90 -2.43
N TRP A 11 -10.27 -4.01 -2.67
CA TRP A 11 -9.50 -5.18 -2.24
C TRP A 11 -9.49 -5.30 -0.71
N ARG A 12 -9.23 -4.19 0.01
CA ARG A 12 -9.25 -4.16 1.47
C ARG A 12 -10.63 -4.51 2.03
N GLU A 13 -11.69 -3.96 1.44
CA GLU A 13 -13.08 -4.25 1.83
C GLU A 13 -13.42 -5.73 1.63
N ASN A 14 -13.11 -6.29 0.45
CA ASN A 14 -13.43 -7.68 0.12
C ASN A 14 -12.62 -8.71 0.92
N HIS A 15 -11.43 -8.34 1.40
CA HIS A 15 -10.52 -9.24 2.11
C HIS A 15 -10.36 -8.91 3.60
N ASP A 16 -11.17 -8.00 4.16
CA ASP A 16 -11.03 -7.51 5.53
C ASP A 16 -11.01 -8.65 6.57
N ALA A 17 -11.93 -9.61 6.45
CA ALA A 17 -11.99 -10.77 7.34
C ALA A 17 -10.71 -11.62 7.26
N ALA A 18 -10.16 -11.83 6.05
CA ALA A 18 -8.93 -12.60 5.86
C ALA A 18 -7.70 -11.85 6.39
N ILE A 19 -7.63 -10.53 6.19
CA ILE A 19 -6.58 -9.66 6.72
C ILE A 19 -6.57 -9.73 8.25
N LYS A 20 -7.75 -9.57 8.88
CA LYS A 20 -7.91 -9.69 10.33
C LYS A 20 -7.53 -11.08 10.84
N ALA A 21 -7.95 -12.14 10.16
CA ALA A 21 -7.60 -13.51 10.50
C ALA A 21 -6.09 -13.80 10.38
N PHE A 22 -5.40 -13.18 9.41
CA PHE A 22 -3.94 -13.25 9.31
C PHE A 22 -3.28 -12.54 10.49
N ILE A 23 -3.64 -11.28 10.75
CA ILE A 23 -3.05 -10.46 11.81
C ILE A 23 -3.31 -11.06 13.19
N ALA A 24 -4.42 -11.78 13.41
CA ALA A 24 -4.71 -12.43 14.68
C ALA A 24 -3.67 -13.49 15.07
N ARG A 25 -3.03 -14.16 14.11
CA ARG A 25 -2.11 -15.29 14.36
C ARG A 25 -0.82 -14.85 15.06
N ALA A 26 -0.30 -15.66 15.97
CA ALA A 26 0.97 -15.36 16.63
C ALA A 26 2.12 -15.33 15.61
N GLY A 27 3.12 -14.45 15.83
CA GLY A 27 4.32 -14.37 15.00
C GLY A 27 4.14 -13.73 13.62
N THR A 28 2.95 -13.23 13.27
CA THR A 28 2.74 -12.52 11.99
C THR A 28 3.08 -11.05 12.10
N THR A 29 3.78 -10.52 11.10
CA THR A 29 3.98 -9.07 10.90
C THR A 29 3.17 -8.56 9.71
N LEU A 30 2.73 -7.31 9.80
CA LEU A 30 2.09 -6.59 8.71
C LEU A 30 2.94 -5.39 8.32
N GLU A 31 3.40 -5.41 7.08
CA GLU A 31 4.09 -4.28 6.46
C GLU A 31 3.21 -3.75 5.33
N VAL A 32 2.98 -2.44 5.31
CA VAL A 32 2.23 -1.79 4.26
C VAL A 32 2.98 -0.57 3.75
N PHE A 33 3.10 -0.48 2.44
CA PHE A 33 3.67 0.65 1.73
C PHE A 33 2.54 1.44 1.08
N LEU A 34 2.43 2.71 1.43
CA LEU A 34 1.36 3.61 0.97
C LEU A 34 1.96 4.91 0.42
N PRO A 35 1.26 5.63 -0.46
CA PRO A 35 1.73 6.93 -0.92
C PRO A 35 1.94 7.90 0.24
N ASP A 36 3.01 8.67 0.24
CA ASP A 36 3.24 9.76 1.19
C ASP A 36 2.31 10.95 0.85
N LEU A 37 1.32 11.21 1.71
CA LEU A 37 0.37 12.32 1.53
C LEU A 37 1.05 13.70 1.62
N GLU A 38 2.21 13.79 2.28
CA GLU A 38 3.00 15.03 2.34
C GLU A 38 3.80 15.26 1.05
N ASN A 39 3.87 14.28 0.14
CA ASN A 39 4.59 14.40 -1.13
C ASN A 39 3.67 14.98 -2.22
N HIS A 40 3.82 16.29 -2.46
CA HIS A 40 3.00 17.03 -3.42
C HIS A 40 3.17 16.55 -4.87
N GLU A 41 4.40 16.22 -5.28
CA GLU A 41 4.68 15.78 -6.65
C GLU A 41 4.02 14.43 -6.94
N LEU A 42 4.08 13.51 -5.97
CA LEU A 42 3.40 12.22 -6.05
C LEU A 42 1.89 12.40 -6.10
N MET A 43 1.31 13.18 -5.18
CA MET A 43 -0.14 13.41 -5.14
C MET A 43 -0.64 14.08 -6.42
N PHE A 44 0.10 15.06 -6.95
CA PHE A 44 -0.22 15.68 -8.23
C PHE A 44 -0.21 14.67 -9.39
N SER A 45 0.83 13.83 -9.46
CA SER A 45 0.96 12.82 -10.52
C SER A 45 -0.16 11.77 -10.45
N LEU A 46 -0.46 11.28 -9.25
CA LEU A 46 -1.59 10.36 -9.01
C LEU A 46 -2.91 11.01 -9.41
N GLY A 47 -3.16 12.26 -9.00
CA GLY A 47 -4.39 12.99 -9.33
C GLY A 47 -4.65 13.13 -10.83
N ARG A 48 -3.62 13.04 -11.68
CA ARG A 48 -3.75 13.16 -13.15
C ARG A 48 -3.85 11.83 -13.89
N HIS A 49 -3.37 10.74 -13.30
CA HIS A 49 -3.28 9.45 -13.99
C HIS A 49 -4.50 8.56 -13.79
N PHE A 50 -5.39 8.89 -12.86
CA PHE A 50 -6.60 8.14 -12.58
C PHE A 50 -7.85 8.97 -12.84
N GLU A 51 -8.93 8.32 -13.30
CA GLU A 51 -10.24 8.95 -13.50
C GLU A 51 -10.82 9.50 -12.19
N ASP A 52 -10.59 8.81 -11.07
CA ASP A 52 -10.94 9.22 -9.72
C ASP A 52 -9.80 9.98 -9.02
N GLY A 53 -8.88 10.56 -9.79
CA GLY A 53 -7.71 11.31 -9.32
C GLY A 53 -7.98 12.28 -8.16
N PRO A 54 -9.00 13.16 -8.22
CA PRO A 54 -9.34 14.06 -7.12
C PRO A 54 -9.70 13.37 -5.79
N LEU A 55 -10.13 12.11 -5.83
CA LEU A 55 -10.49 11.33 -4.65
C LEU A 55 -9.29 10.56 -4.05
N ILE A 56 -8.17 10.45 -4.77
CA ILE A 56 -7.01 9.66 -4.33
C ILE A 56 -6.51 10.08 -2.94
N PRO A 57 -6.31 11.37 -2.60
CA PRO A 57 -5.84 11.74 -1.27
C PRO A 57 -6.75 11.21 -0.15
N ALA A 58 -8.06 11.32 -0.32
CA ALA A 58 -9.03 10.78 0.65
C ALA A 58 -8.97 9.24 0.73
N LEU A 59 -8.84 8.55 -0.41
CA LEU A 59 -8.74 7.09 -0.46
C LEU A 59 -7.44 6.57 0.18
N VAL A 60 -6.34 7.31 0.06
CA VAL A 60 -5.06 7.02 0.72
C VAL A 60 -5.19 7.27 2.24
N ALA A 61 -5.81 8.38 2.65
CA ALA A 61 -6.09 8.64 4.07
C ALA A 61 -6.96 7.54 4.71
N ASP A 62 -7.94 7.01 3.98
CA ASP A 62 -8.74 5.85 4.41
C ASP A 62 -7.91 4.56 4.54
N ALA A 63 -6.85 4.41 3.73
CA ALA A 63 -5.90 3.30 3.88
C ALA A 63 -5.06 3.47 5.16
N TYR A 64 -4.55 4.67 5.41
CA TYR A 64 -3.81 4.99 6.64
C TYR A 64 -4.63 4.64 7.88
N ARG A 65 -5.86 5.15 7.95
CA ARG A 65 -6.79 4.91 9.06
C ARG A 65 -7.12 3.44 9.25
N TYR A 66 -7.26 2.71 8.15
CA TYR A 66 -7.53 1.28 8.19
C TYR A 66 -6.40 0.51 8.87
N PHE A 67 -5.14 0.74 8.48
CA PHE A 67 -4.00 0.05 9.08
C PHE A 67 -3.70 0.53 10.50
N ALA A 68 -3.93 1.82 10.80
CA ALA A 68 -3.87 2.33 12.16
C ALA A 68 -4.86 1.64 13.11
N ARG A 69 -6.10 1.47 12.65
CA ARG A 69 -7.12 0.72 13.39
C ARG A 69 -6.73 -0.74 13.58
N LEU A 70 -6.22 -1.41 12.55
CA LEU A 70 -5.77 -2.81 12.68
C LEU A 70 -4.65 -2.96 13.70
N ALA A 71 -3.64 -2.08 13.67
CA ALA A 71 -2.53 -2.11 14.63
C ALA A 71 -3.04 -1.97 16.08
N ARG A 72 -3.97 -1.03 16.29
CA ARG A 72 -4.59 -0.78 17.60
C ARG A 72 -5.44 -1.97 18.06
N ASP A 73 -6.36 -2.44 17.22
CA ASP A 73 -7.37 -3.44 17.59
C ASP A 73 -6.71 -4.80 17.92
N PHE A 74 -5.62 -5.15 17.20
CA PHE A 74 -4.89 -6.40 17.42
C PHE A 74 -3.64 -6.24 18.32
N ARG A 75 -3.33 -5.02 18.77
CA ARG A 75 -2.14 -4.68 19.56
C ARG A 75 -0.84 -5.25 18.96
N LYS A 76 -0.72 -5.17 17.64
CA LYS A 76 0.46 -5.60 16.89
C LYS A 76 1.02 -4.44 16.09
N PRO A 77 2.35 -4.35 15.94
CA PRO A 77 2.95 -3.35 15.07
C PRO A 77 2.47 -3.59 13.64
N ALA A 78 1.97 -2.53 13.01
CA ALA A 78 1.84 -2.45 11.56
C ALA A 78 2.89 -1.47 11.09
N ASP A 79 3.89 -1.94 10.34
CA ASP A 79 4.92 -1.09 9.79
C ASP A 79 4.35 -0.38 8.57
N VAL A 80 4.12 0.92 8.69
CA VAL A 80 3.62 1.76 7.61
C VAL A 80 4.78 2.53 6.99
N TRP A 81 5.04 2.25 5.73
CA TRP A 81 6.12 2.84 4.94
C TRP A 81 5.51 3.79 3.91
N LEU A 82 5.92 5.05 3.92
CA LEU A 82 5.39 6.06 3.01
C LEU A 82 6.32 6.26 1.82
N PHE A 83 5.87 5.88 0.62
CA PHE A 83 6.64 6.03 -0.60
C PHE A 83 6.38 7.37 -1.28
N GLY A 84 7.44 7.97 -1.83
CA GLY A 84 7.37 9.25 -2.56
C GLY A 84 7.45 9.12 -4.08
N ARG A 85 7.79 7.95 -4.61
CA ARG A 85 7.92 7.72 -6.05
C ARG A 85 6.62 7.21 -6.65
N TYR A 86 6.34 7.56 -7.91
CA TYR A 86 5.17 7.06 -8.61
C TYR A 86 5.27 5.53 -8.82
N PRO A 87 4.31 4.73 -8.31
CA PRO A 87 4.39 3.29 -8.40
C PRO A 87 4.06 2.79 -9.81
N THR A 88 4.82 1.82 -10.32
CA THR A 88 4.56 1.18 -11.63
C THR A 88 3.77 -0.13 -11.51
N TYR A 89 3.66 -0.68 -10.31
CA TYR A 89 2.88 -1.87 -9.99
C TYR A 89 2.41 -1.86 -8.53
N SER A 90 1.51 -2.76 -8.17
CA SER A 90 1.13 -3.10 -6.79
C SER A 90 1.48 -4.54 -6.49
N PHE A 91 1.70 -4.86 -5.22
CA PHE A 91 1.88 -6.25 -4.80
C PHE A 91 1.18 -6.56 -3.47
N TYR A 92 0.80 -7.83 -3.32
CA TYR A 92 0.20 -8.39 -2.12
C TYR A 92 0.94 -9.70 -1.81
N LYS A 93 1.90 -9.66 -0.88
CA LYS A 93 2.76 -10.80 -0.54
C LYS A 93 2.28 -11.49 0.74
N PHE A 94 2.04 -12.79 0.61
CA PHE A 94 1.64 -13.71 1.66
C PHE A 94 2.59 -14.90 1.64
N ASP A 95 3.36 -15.08 2.71
CA ASP A 95 4.32 -16.17 2.84
C ASP A 95 5.25 -16.26 1.61
N GLU A 96 5.22 -17.38 0.88
CA GLU A 96 6.03 -17.68 -0.32
C GLU A 96 5.36 -17.28 -1.64
N ARG A 97 4.21 -16.61 -1.59
CA ARG A 97 3.44 -16.19 -2.77
C ARG A 97 3.20 -14.69 -2.77
N ALA A 98 3.08 -14.13 -3.96
CA ALA A 98 2.64 -12.75 -4.12
C ALA A 98 1.72 -12.63 -5.33
N VAL A 99 0.78 -11.70 -5.25
CA VAL A 99 0.06 -11.21 -6.43
C VAL A 99 0.68 -9.87 -6.82
N ILE A 100 1.09 -9.73 -8.07
CA ILE A 100 1.52 -8.46 -8.65
C ILE A 100 0.43 -7.99 -9.62
N ALA A 101 0.07 -6.71 -9.56
CA ALA A 101 -0.79 -6.08 -10.56
C ALA A 101 -0.13 -4.82 -11.12
N LEU A 102 -0.08 -4.69 -12.45
CA LEU A 102 0.58 -3.57 -13.11
C LEU A 102 -0.33 -2.34 -13.18
N TYR A 103 0.24 -1.14 -13.08
CA TYR A 103 -0.51 0.08 -13.37
C TYR A 103 -0.43 0.44 -14.86
N SER A 104 -1.49 1.06 -15.38
CA SER A 104 -1.49 1.58 -16.76
C SER A 104 -1.02 3.03 -16.79
N ASN A 105 -0.30 3.42 -17.84
CA ASN A 105 0.09 4.81 -18.10
C ASN A 105 -1.01 5.63 -18.82
N SER A 106 -2.24 5.12 -18.90
CA SER A 106 -3.38 5.82 -19.48
C SER A 106 -4.49 5.97 -18.45
N THR A 107 -5.23 7.07 -18.53
CA THR A 107 -6.37 7.38 -17.65
C THR A 107 -7.61 6.50 -17.91
N ALA A 108 -7.67 5.82 -19.05
CA ALA A 108 -8.80 4.96 -19.40
C ALA A 108 -8.91 3.79 -18.43
N LYS A 109 -10.07 3.66 -17.80
CA LYS A 109 -10.42 2.51 -16.96
C LYS A 109 -10.34 1.22 -17.77
N LYS A 110 -9.58 0.26 -17.25
CA LYS A 110 -9.37 -1.05 -17.86
C LYS A 110 -9.09 -2.11 -16.81
N GLU A 111 -9.27 -3.36 -17.19
CA GLU A 111 -8.76 -4.47 -16.41
C GLU A 111 -7.22 -4.42 -16.45
N LEU A 112 -6.62 -4.31 -15.27
CA LEU A 112 -5.19 -4.31 -15.12
C LEU A 112 -4.70 -5.76 -15.02
N PRO A 113 -3.63 -6.14 -15.72
CA PRO A 113 -3.10 -7.48 -15.61
C PRO A 113 -2.59 -7.71 -14.18
N ALA A 114 -3.05 -8.80 -13.59
CA ALA A 114 -2.60 -9.29 -12.30
C ALA A 114 -2.18 -10.75 -12.44
N PHE A 115 -1.08 -11.12 -11.79
CA PHE A 115 -0.56 -12.47 -11.86
C PHE A 115 0.02 -12.89 -10.50
N GLU A 116 -0.15 -14.18 -10.21
CA GLU A 116 0.44 -14.82 -9.04
C GLU A 116 1.88 -15.25 -9.35
N ILE A 117 2.77 -15.04 -8.39
CA ILE A 117 4.17 -15.43 -8.44
C ILE A 117 4.57 -16.15 -7.15
N THR A 118 5.62 -16.95 -7.23
CA THR A 118 6.30 -17.53 -6.06
C THR A 118 7.57 -16.74 -5.74
N THR A 119 8.04 -16.79 -4.48
CA THR A 119 9.27 -16.09 -4.06
C THR A 119 10.53 -16.62 -4.74
N GLU A 120 10.53 -17.88 -5.16
CA GLU A 120 11.70 -18.53 -5.77
C GLU A 120 11.90 -18.17 -7.25
N CYS A 121 10.86 -17.65 -7.92
CA CYS A 121 10.95 -17.27 -9.32
C CYS A 121 11.70 -15.94 -9.50
N PHE A 122 12.05 -15.60 -10.74
CA PHE A 122 12.74 -14.34 -11.07
C PHE A 122 11.99 -13.10 -10.52
N LEU A 123 10.66 -13.05 -10.73
CA LEU A 123 9.83 -11.94 -10.24
C LEU A 123 9.73 -11.90 -8.71
N GLY A 124 9.78 -13.07 -8.05
CA GLY A 124 9.82 -13.15 -6.59
C GLY A 124 11.12 -12.57 -6.00
N LYS A 125 12.25 -12.88 -6.64
CA LYS A 125 13.56 -12.32 -6.28
C LYS A 125 13.63 -10.81 -6.53
N PHE A 126 13.11 -10.36 -7.68
CA PHE A 126 12.96 -8.92 -7.97
C PHE A 126 12.13 -8.24 -6.88
N LEU A 127 10.96 -8.77 -6.55
CA LEU A 127 10.06 -8.20 -5.55
C LEU A 127 10.73 -8.11 -4.16
N ALA A 128 11.50 -9.12 -3.77
CA ALA A 128 12.24 -9.12 -2.51
C ALA A 128 13.31 -8.03 -2.47
N ALA A 129 14.08 -7.87 -3.56
CA ALA A 129 15.08 -6.82 -3.67
C ALA A 129 14.44 -5.42 -3.65
N ASP A 130 13.38 -5.22 -4.43
CA ASP A 130 12.68 -3.93 -4.51
C ASP A 130 12.03 -3.56 -3.17
N THR A 131 11.46 -4.54 -2.45
CA THR A 131 10.94 -4.32 -1.09
C THR A 131 12.04 -3.90 -0.12
N ALA A 132 13.24 -4.48 -0.23
CA ALA A 132 14.37 -4.10 0.61
C ALA A 132 14.85 -2.66 0.31
N ASP A 133 14.82 -2.24 -0.95
CA ASP A 133 15.16 -0.87 -1.35
C ASP A 133 14.06 0.12 -0.96
N LEU A 134 12.78 -0.24 -1.11
CA LEU A 134 11.66 0.55 -0.63
C LEU A 134 11.78 0.85 0.87
N LYS A 135 12.19 -0.11 1.71
CA LYS A 135 12.40 0.15 3.16
C LYS A 135 13.53 1.13 3.46
N LYS A 136 14.48 1.31 2.54
CA LYS A 136 15.56 2.31 2.68
C LYS A 136 15.11 3.70 2.23
N GLU A 137 14.27 3.76 1.19
CA GLU A 137 13.81 5.02 0.60
C GLU A 137 12.55 5.58 1.27
N CYS A 138 11.66 4.71 1.74
CA CYS A 138 10.38 5.12 2.32
C CYS A 138 10.55 5.66 3.73
N ARG A 139 9.70 6.65 4.07
CA ARG A 139 9.61 7.14 5.43
C ARG A 139 8.74 6.20 6.27
N GLN A 140 9.32 5.57 7.29
CA GLN A 140 8.53 4.77 8.22
C GLN A 140 7.73 5.70 9.15
N ARG A 141 6.46 5.37 9.39
CA ARG A 141 5.60 6.05 10.36
C ARG A 141 4.95 5.03 11.29
N ALA A 142 4.90 5.36 12.58
CA ALA A 142 4.09 4.58 13.49
C ALA A 142 2.60 4.81 13.19
N PRO A 143 1.72 3.82 13.39
CA PRO A 143 0.32 3.97 13.02
C PRO A 143 -0.41 5.12 13.76
N GLN A 144 0.04 5.47 14.97
CA GLN A 144 -0.50 6.60 15.73
C GLN A 144 -0.14 7.99 15.15
N ASP A 145 0.92 8.07 14.35
CA ASP A 145 1.39 9.34 13.77
C ASP A 145 0.69 9.65 12.43
N LEU A 146 -0.08 8.70 11.88
CA LEU A 146 -0.67 8.82 10.55
C LEU A 146 -1.75 9.90 10.45
N GLU A 147 -2.47 10.20 11.53
CA GLU A 147 -3.43 11.32 11.51
C GLU A 147 -2.73 12.68 11.38
N ALA A 148 -1.51 12.83 11.91
CA ALA A 148 -0.72 14.05 11.71
C ALA A 148 -0.31 14.19 10.24
N VAL A 149 0.08 13.08 9.58
CA VAL A 149 0.39 13.08 8.15
C VAL A 149 -0.84 13.45 7.31
N ILE A 150 -2.03 12.95 7.67
CA ILE A 150 -3.28 13.34 7.00
C ILE A 150 -3.58 14.83 7.19
N GLY A 151 -3.37 15.37 8.40
CA GLY A 151 -3.60 16.79 8.70
C GLY A 151 -2.63 17.75 8.01
N ASN A 152 -1.41 17.29 7.70
CA ASN A 152 -0.40 18.05 6.96
C ASN A 152 -0.54 17.95 5.44
N ALA A 153 -1.41 17.06 4.95
CA ALA A 153 -1.62 16.89 3.52
C ALA A 153 -2.15 18.20 2.91
N PRO A 154 -1.66 18.59 1.72
CA PRO A 154 -2.17 19.78 1.04
C PRO A 154 -3.68 19.63 0.78
N PRO A 155 -4.44 20.74 0.80
CA PRO A 155 -5.85 20.71 0.43
C PRO A 155 -6.01 20.20 -1.02
N PRO A 156 -7.10 19.49 -1.32
CA PRO A 156 -7.40 18.97 -2.66
C PRO A 156 -7.61 20.08 -3.70
#